data_AF-A0AAP0NGW5-F1
#
_entry.id   AF-A0AAP0NGW5-F1
#
_cell.length_a   1.000
_cell.length_b   1.000
_cell.length_c   1.000
_cell.angle_alpha   90.00
_cell.angle_beta   90.00
_cell.angle_gamma   90.00
#
_symmetry.space_group_name_H-M   'P 1'
#
loop_
_entity.id
_entity.type
_entity.pdbx_description
1 polymer ?
#
loop_
_entity_poly.entity_id
_entity_poly.type
_entity_poly.pdbx_seq_one_letter_code
_entity_poly.pdbx_strand_id
1 'polypeptide(L)'
;MEHGPFQPGEDGLLVKNQYSWNLGHYIPQLAALLLENNKKPNISPIKLKAIALGNPLLDLDISILAGDYLWSHGAISDETLMLEKTVCNDSKYLREYYHDKWSQGCNDVFNRVADEIGVDVVHDDLLLPKCLSSNPTEQLKLMGKHGEIHAAIYSPHLKPLSHSFVMAFRIFLEAILLFIFFLCSKSWAELITVLPGQPIDISFKQYSGYIVTDARYGRALFYYFVEAESPDPLSRPLTLWLNGGPGCSSLIGAFGEHGPFQPGEDGALVRNQYSWNLESNMLYVESPIGVGFSYSNSSYFSNDTLTAADNLRFIVNWFEEFPQYKDSDLFLTGESYAGHYIPQLAALLLEYNKQPNIKPINLKAIALGNPLLDVDISVRADVFLWSHGAISDDTLMLEKTVCNDSKYLREEVHGQLSQACNDTFNRVFNEMGADVAKDDLLSPICASSNLVQQRGSIGDPCIGERIFTYLNRPDVQKALHANTTNLPHQWSFCQGSLSLSLSLCGMEFTCLMKFVSGFVIIYSGDQDSIIPLTQTRIITNNLAKDVELIPFTTYAPWYDKKQVGGWSQSFGGLTEGKNVTYLTYATVRGAAHEVPFTSPSQALTLFRSFINGSALPRPND
;
A
#
# COMPACT_ATOMS: atom_id res chain seq x y z
N MET A 1 0.87 -47.31 21.40
CA MET A 1 -0.14 -46.23 21.41
C MET A 1 0.04 -45.46 22.71
N GLU A 2 0.95 -44.50 22.75
CA GLU A 2 1.21 -43.67 23.94
C GLU A 2 1.18 -42.20 23.51
N HIS A 3 0.01 -41.59 23.67
CA HIS A 3 -0.22 -40.20 23.24
C HIS A 3 0.05 -39.24 24.41
N GLY A 4 1.33 -39.11 24.78
CA GLY A 4 1.83 -38.08 25.69
C GLY A 4 2.60 -36.99 24.95
N PRO A 5 2.80 -35.79 25.56
CA PRO A 5 3.69 -34.76 25.02
C PRO A 5 5.17 -35.18 25.01
N PHE A 6 5.50 -36.25 25.73
CA PHE A 6 6.76 -36.96 25.68
C PHE A 6 6.49 -38.46 25.48
N GLN A 7 7.44 -39.15 24.84
CA GLN A 7 7.52 -40.61 24.74
C GLN A 7 8.79 -41.10 25.45
N PRO A 8 8.86 -42.36 25.91
CA PRO A 8 10.10 -42.96 26.38
C PRO A 8 11.14 -43.02 25.25
N GLY A 9 12.34 -42.48 25.48
CA GLY A 9 13.52 -42.73 24.66
C GLY A 9 14.12 -44.11 24.92
N GLU A 10 15.06 -44.53 24.08
CA GLU A 10 15.78 -45.80 24.23
C GLU A 10 16.61 -45.88 25.53
N ASP A 11 16.94 -44.72 26.11
CA ASP A 11 17.61 -44.53 27.41
C ASP A 11 16.64 -44.41 28.60
N GLY A 12 15.32 -44.41 28.35
CA GLY A 12 14.28 -44.19 29.35
C GLY A 12 14.03 -42.72 29.72
N LEU A 13 14.70 -41.75 29.09
CA LEU A 13 14.39 -40.34 29.27
C LEU A 13 13.14 -39.94 28.45
N LEU A 14 12.43 -38.91 28.91
CA LEU A 14 11.22 -38.42 28.26
C LEU A 14 11.57 -37.49 27.08
N VAL A 15 11.47 -38.01 25.86
CA VAL A 15 11.78 -37.28 24.61
C VAL A 15 10.49 -36.63 24.08
N LYS A 16 10.56 -35.36 23.66
CA LYS A 16 9.38 -34.63 23.15
C LYS A 16 8.76 -35.38 21.96
N ASN A 17 7.45 -35.65 22.05
CA ASN A 17 6.70 -36.33 21.00
C ASN A 17 6.54 -35.40 19.78
N GLN A 18 6.90 -35.90 18.59
CA GLN A 18 6.87 -35.12 17.35
C GLN A 18 5.44 -34.93 16.79
N TYR A 19 4.46 -35.69 17.27
CA TYR A 19 3.05 -35.64 16.82
C TYR A 19 2.15 -34.83 17.78
N SER A 20 2.61 -33.66 18.24
CA SER A 20 1.95 -32.89 19.31
C SER A 20 0.65 -32.16 18.93
N TRP A 21 0.05 -32.44 17.77
CA TRP A 21 -1.16 -31.77 17.26
C TRP A 21 -2.42 -31.97 18.10
N ASN A 22 -2.52 -33.06 18.87
CA ASN A 22 -3.70 -33.40 19.68
C ASN A 22 -3.93 -32.51 20.93
N LEU A 23 -3.12 -31.48 21.16
CA LEU A 23 -3.17 -30.63 22.37
C LEU A 23 -4.55 -29.99 22.62
N GLY A 24 -5.31 -29.69 21.56
CA GLY A 24 -6.66 -29.09 21.67
C GLY A 24 -7.65 -29.95 22.46
N HIS A 25 -7.55 -31.29 22.39
CA HIS A 25 -8.48 -32.18 23.10
C HIS A 25 -8.06 -32.51 24.54
N TYR A 26 -6.76 -32.54 24.85
CA TYR A 26 -6.30 -33.05 26.16
C TYR A 26 -6.64 -32.15 27.34
N ILE A 27 -6.62 -30.82 27.17
CA ILE A 27 -6.95 -29.90 28.26
C ILE A 27 -8.46 -29.92 28.60
N PRO A 28 -9.40 -29.93 27.62
CA PRO A 28 -10.81 -30.24 27.88
C PRO A 28 -11.05 -31.61 28.54
N GLN A 29 -10.36 -32.67 28.08
CA GLN A 29 -10.48 -34.01 28.69
C GLN A 29 -9.97 -34.03 30.14
N LEU A 30 -8.83 -33.40 30.41
CA LEU A 30 -8.30 -33.25 31.78
C LEU A 30 -9.25 -32.43 32.66
N ALA A 31 -9.85 -31.35 32.14
CA ALA A 31 -10.85 -30.58 32.87
C ALA A 31 -12.08 -31.43 33.24
N ALA A 32 -12.59 -32.23 32.30
CA ALA A 32 -13.69 -33.16 32.56
C ALA A 32 -13.33 -34.21 33.62
N LEU A 33 -12.13 -34.82 33.53
CA LEU A 33 -11.64 -35.80 34.51
C LEU A 33 -11.43 -35.20 35.90
N LEU A 34 -10.95 -33.95 36.00
CA LEU A 34 -10.84 -33.23 37.28
C LEU A 34 -12.23 -32.95 37.89
N LEU A 35 -13.19 -32.51 37.07
CA LEU A 35 -14.58 -32.27 37.50
C LEU A 35 -15.31 -33.57 37.89
N GLU A 36 -14.98 -34.70 37.27
CA GLU A 36 -15.48 -36.01 37.68
C GLU A 36 -14.81 -36.50 38.97
N ASN A 37 -13.50 -36.38 39.09
CA ASN A 37 -12.74 -36.80 40.27
C ASN A 37 -13.20 -36.05 41.54
N ASN A 38 -13.59 -34.78 41.40
CA ASN A 38 -14.17 -33.96 42.46
C ASN A 38 -15.54 -34.46 42.98
N LYS A 39 -16.20 -35.40 42.29
CA LYS A 39 -17.47 -36.02 42.74
C LYS A 39 -17.27 -37.24 43.64
N LYS A 40 -16.04 -37.75 43.76
CA LYS A 40 -15.74 -38.98 44.51
C LYS A 40 -15.71 -38.68 46.02
N PRO A 41 -16.39 -39.50 46.86
CA PRO A 41 -16.28 -39.34 48.31
C PRO A 41 -14.83 -39.57 48.77
N ASN A 42 -14.44 -38.90 49.85
CA ASN A 42 -13.11 -38.95 50.47
C ASN A 42 -11.94 -38.39 49.62
N ILE A 43 -12.20 -37.62 48.56
CA ILE A 43 -11.17 -36.86 47.82
C ILE A 43 -11.35 -35.36 48.08
N SER A 44 -10.26 -34.65 48.36
CA SER A 44 -10.25 -33.18 48.44
C SER A 44 -10.41 -32.56 47.04
N PRO A 45 -11.44 -31.72 46.77
CA PRO A 45 -11.69 -31.22 45.43
C PRO A 45 -10.56 -30.33 44.88
N ILE A 46 -10.12 -30.62 43.65
CA ILE A 46 -9.16 -29.81 42.90
C ILE A 46 -9.88 -28.59 42.34
N LYS A 47 -9.47 -27.39 42.76
CA LYS A 47 -10.13 -26.12 42.43
C LYS A 47 -9.72 -25.59 41.05
N LEU A 48 -10.13 -26.31 40.00
CA LEU A 48 -10.08 -25.82 38.62
C LEU A 48 -10.90 -24.52 38.51
N LYS A 49 -10.30 -23.45 38.00
CA LYS A 49 -10.95 -22.13 37.83
C LYS A 49 -11.39 -21.86 36.39
N ALA A 50 -10.52 -22.20 35.44
CA ALA A 50 -10.68 -22.00 34.01
C ALA A 50 -9.72 -22.94 33.27
N ILE A 51 -9.92 -23.08 31.96
CA ILE A 51 -8.90 -23.56 31.01
C ILE A 51 -8.69 -22.47 29.96
N ALA A 52 -7.51 -22.42 29.37
CA ALA A 52 -7.20 -21.58 28.23
C ALA A 52 -6.45 -22.44 27.20
N LEU A 53 -6.77 -22.26 25.92
CA LEU A 53 -6.22 -23.04 24.82
C LEU A 53 -5.70 -22.06 23.75
N GLY A 54 -4.43 -22.16 23.40
CA GLY A 54 -3.89 -21.48 22.21
C GLY A 54 -4.07 -22.38 20.99
N ASN A 55 -4.57 -21.80 19.89
CA ASN A 55 -4.78 -22.43 18.57
C ASN A 55 -5.24 -23.90 18.63
N PRO A 56 -6.37 -24.22 19.29
CA PRO A 56 -6.74 -25.61 19.55
C PRO A 56 -7.40 -26.28 18.35
N LEU A 57 -6.86 -27.44 17.97
CA LEU A 57 -7.56 -28.43 17.15
C LEU A 57 -8.73 -29.00 17.98
N LEU A 58 -9.95 -28.48 17.77
CA LEU A 58 -11.17 -28.89 18.48
C LEU A 58 -12.13 -29.69 17.61
N ASP A 59 -12.24 -29.33 16.33
CA ASP A 59 -12.97 -30.09 15.31
C ASP A 59 -12.12 -30.14 14.04
N LEU A 60 -11.83 -31.35 13.55
CA LEU A 60 -11.03 -31.53 12.32
C LEU A 60 -11.75 -30.96 11.10
N ASP A 61 -13.07 -30.80 11.16
CA ASP A 61 -13.89 -30.37 10.02
C ASP A 61 -14.08 -28.84 9.98
N ILE A 62 -13.44 -28.11 10.91
CA ILE A 62 -13.49 -26.64 11.03
C ILE A 62 -12.12 -26.03 11.37
N SER A 63 -11.43 -26.53 12.41
CA SER A 63 -10.26 -25.89 13.04
C SER A 63 -8.96 -25.85 12.20
N ILE A 64 -9.01 -26.24 10.93
CA ILE A 64 -7.87 -26.33 10.01
C ILE A 64 -8.16 -25.79 8.61
N LEU A 65 -9.35 -25.26 8.35
CA LEU A 65 -9.73 -24.75 7.02
C LEU A 65 -9.01 -23.42 6.75
N ALA A 66 -7.88 -23.49 6.04
CA ALA A 66 -7.00 -22.34 5.85
C ALA A 66 -7.35 -21.48 4.64
N GLY A 67 -8.11 -22.02 3.67
CA GLY A 67 -8.34 -21.41 2.36
C GLY A 67 -8.84 -19.98 2.38
N ASP A 68 -9.86 -19.66 3.18
CA ASP A 68 -10.43 -18.30 3.21
C ASP A 68 -9.45 -17.25 3.75
N TYR A 69 -8.54 -17.63 4.64
CA TYR A 69 -7.45 -16.77 5.14
C TYR A 69 -6.33 -16.63 4.11
N LEU A 70 -5.89 -17.74 3.51
CA LEU A 70 -4.89 -17.74 2.42
C LEU A 70 -5.37 -16.93 1.20
N TRP A 71 -6.65 -17.02 0.87
CA TRP A 71 -7.28 -16.29 -0.22
C TRP A 71 -7.46 -14.80 0.10
N SER A 72 -7.82 -14.45 1.34
CA SER A 72 -8.02 -13.05 1.74
C SER A 72 -6.74 -12.23 1.75
N HIS A 73 -5.60 -12.86 2.06
CA HIS A 73 -4.24 -12.30 1.88
C HIS A 73 -3.73 -12.41 0.42
N GLY A 74 -4.41 -13.21 -0.41
CA GLY A 74 -4.00 -13.46 -1.79
C GLY A 74 -2.74 -14.29 -1.95
N ALA A 75 -2.48 -15.20 -1.02
CA ALA A 75 -1.52 -16.28 -1.19
C ALA A 75 -2.02 -17.39 -2.12
N ILE A 76 -3.35 -17.52 -2.31
CA ILE A 76 -3.98 -18.42 -3.29
C ILE A 76 -5.02 -17.71 -4.17
N SER A 77 -5.21 -18.24 -5.38
CA SER A 77 -6.15 -17.76 -6.39
C SER A 77 -7.60 -18.18 -6.13
N ASP A 78 -8.53 -17.52 -6.80
CA ASP A 78 -9.97 -17.79 -6.71
C ASP A 78 -10.32 -19.21 -7.21
N GLU A 79 -9.55 -19.72 -8.18
CA GLU A 79 -9.66 -21.08 -8.70
C GLU A 79 -9.17 -22.10 -7.67
N THR A 80 -8.05 -21.84 -7.00
CA THR A 80 -7.53 -22.71 -5.93
C THR A 80 -8.49 -22.79 -4.75
N LEU A 81 -9.04 -21.66 -4.28
CA LEU A 81 -10.06 -21.66 -3.22
C LEU A 81 -11.32 -22.43 -3.64
N MET A 82 -11.74 -22.32 -4.91
CA MET A 82 -12.86 -23.11 -5.43
C MET A 82 -12.55 -24.61 -5.46
N LEU A 83 -11.34 -25.00 -5.90
CA LEU A 83 -10.89 -26.39 -5.92
C LEU A 83 -10.74 -26.98 -4.52
N GLU A 84 -10.24 -26.20 -3.55
CA GLU A 84 -10.21 -26.59 -2.15
C GLU A 84 -11.63 -26.89 -1.64
N LYS A 85 -12.56 -25.94 -1.81
CA LYS A 85 -13.94 -26.05 -1.33
C LYS A 85 -14.80 -27.09 -2.05
N THR A 86 -14.42 -27.55 -3.24
CA THR A 86 -15.23 -28.49 -4.05
C THR A 86 -14.57 -29.84 -4.34
N VAL A 87 -13.24 -29.93 -4.32
CA VAL A 87 -12.47 -31.14 -4.61
C VAL A 87 -11.75 -31.66 -3.37
N CYS A 88 -11.02 -30.82 -2.63
CA CYS A 88 -10.33 -31.23 -1.41
C CYS A 88 -9.91 -30.09 -0.48
N ASN A 89 -10.56 -29.99 0.68
CA ASN A 89 -10.17 -29.11 1.77
C ASN A 89 -9.26 -29.83 2.79
N ASP A 90 -8.68 -29.08 3.72
CA ASP A 90 -7.74 -29.58 4.75
C ASP A 90 -8.30 -30.80 5.52
N SER A 91 -9.58 -30.75 5.87
CA SER A 91 -10.30 -31.83 6.59
C SER A 91 -10.49 -33.10 5.77
N LYS A 92 -10.56 -33.01 4.44
CA LYS A 92 -10.54 -34.18 3.56
C LYS A 92 -9.10 -34.65 3.34
N TYR A 93 -8.18 -33.73 3.06
CA TYR A 93 -6.75 -34.01 2.85
C TYR A 93 -6.14 -34.77 4.03
N LEU A 94 -6.30 -34.27 5.27
CA LEU A 94 -5.78 -34.96 6.45
C LEU A 94 -6.47 -36.32 6.70
N ARG A 95 -7.76 -36.48 6.38
CA ARG A 95 -8.43 -37.78 6.49
C ARG A 95 -7.98 -38.79 5.44
N GLU A 96 -7.58 -38.35 4.25
CA GLU A 96 -6.96 -39.21 3.24
C GLU A 96 -5.50 -39.53 3.60
N TYR A 97 -4.74 -38.57 4.15
CA TYR A 97 -3.39 -38.72 4.70
C TYR A 97 -3.36 -39.78 5.81
N TYR A 98 -4.16 -39.62 6.88
CA TYR A 98 -4.17 -40.51 8.05
C TYR A 98 -4.73 -41.92 7.79
N HIS A 99 -5.14 -42.21 6.55
CA HIS A 99 -5.69 -43.51 6.16
C HIS A 99 -4.95 -44.17 4.98
N ASP A 100 -3.80 -43.63 4.57
CA ASP A 100 -3.03 -44.09 3.40
C ASP A 100 -3.89 -44.18 2.11
N LYS A 101 -4.83 -43.25 1.94
CA LYS A 101 -5.89 -43.25 0.91
C LYS A 101 -5.93 -41.95 0.11
N TRP A 102 -4.76 -41.38 -0.16
CA TRP A 102 -4.60 -40.18 -0.95
C TRP A 102 -5.28 -40.29 -2.32
N SER A 103 -6.27 -39.44 -2.58
CA SER A 103 -6.81 -39.25 -3.92
C SER A 103 -5.91 -38.31 -4.73
N GLN A 104 -5.78 -38.58 -6.03
CA GLN A 104 -5.01 -37.71 -6.93
C GLN A 104 -5.51 -36.26 -6.86
N GLY A 105 -6.83 -36.05 -6.82
CA GLY A 105 -7.42 -34.72 -6.69
C GLY A 105 -7.03 -33.97 -5.40
N CYS A 106 -6.90 -34.65 -4.25
CA CYS A 106 -6.37 -34.00 -3.05
C CYS A 106 -4.88 -33.64 -3.18
N ASN A 107 -4.09 -34.51 -3.83
CA ASN A 107 -2.70 -34.21 -4.11
C ASN A 107 -2.56 -33.02 -5.08
N ASP A 108 -3.33 -32.98 -6.16
CA ASP A 108 -3.28 -31.92 -7.18
C ASP A 108 -3.64 -30.55 -6.58
N VAL A 109 -4.66 -30.49 -5.71
CA VAL A 109 -5.05 -29.26 -5.00
C VAL A 109 -3.96 -28.79 -4.03
N PHE A 110 -3.43 -29.67 -3.17
CA PHE A 110 -2.44 -29.26 -2.17
C PHE A 110 -1.07 -28.91 -2.77
N ASN A 111 -0.67 -29.54 -3.87
CA ASN A 111 0.50 -29.08 -4.63
C ASN A 111 0.26 -27.68 -5.22
N ARG A 112 -0.94 -27.41 -5.79
CA ARG A 112 -1.27 -26.07 -6.29
C ARG A 112 -1.30 -25.01 -5.19
N VAL A 113 -1.82 -25.31 -3.99
CA VAL A 113 -1.76 -24.41 -2.84
C VAL A 113 -0.31 -24.09 -2.49
N ALA A 114 0.57 -25.09 -2.42
CA ALA A 114 2.00 -24.89 -2.13
C ALA A 114 2.74 -24.10 -3.23
N ASP A 115 2.44 -24.36 -4.51
CA ASP A 115 3.01 -23.65 -5.67
C ASP A 115 2.54 -22.19 -5.73
N GLU A 116 1.27 -21.91 -5.42
CA GLU A 116 0.72 -20.54 -5.38
C GLU A 116 1.24 -19.76 -4.16
N ILE A 117 1.28 -20.34 -2.95
CA ILE A 117 1.89 -19.71 -1.76
C ILE A 117 3.37 -19.40 -2.00
N GLY A 118 4.10 -20.33 -2.61
CA GLY A 118 5.52 -20.22 -2.90
C GLY A 118 6.42 -20.71 -1.77
N VAL A 119 7.54 -21.33 -2.14
CA VAL A 119 8.45 -22.05 -1.21
C VAL A 119 9.08 -21.18 -0.12
N ASP A 120 9.07 -19.85 -0.25
CA ASP A 120 9.74 -18.91 0.66
C ASP A 120 8.81 -18.15 1.62
N VAL A 121 7.54 -18.54 1.69
CA VAL A 121 6.59 -18.13 2.74
C VAL A 121 6.47 -19.25 3.78
N VAL A 122 6.18 -18.91 5.04
CA VAL A 122 5.91 -19.89 6.11
C VAL A 122 4.43 -20.20 6.09
N HIS A 123 4.06 -21.47 5.86
CA HIS A 123 2.64 -21.85 5.71
C HIS A 123 1.80 -21.57 6.98
N ASP A 124 2.42 -21.62 8.15
CA ASP A 124 1.79 -21.33 9.45
C ASP A 124 1.70 -19.83 9.78
N ASP A 125 2.38 -18.96 9.01
CA ASP A 125 2.44 -17.50 9.22
C ASP A 125 2.79 -16.79 7.90
N LEU A 126 1.77 -16.25 7.22
CA LEU A 126 1.93 -15.57 5.94
C LEU A 126 2.78 -14.28 6.02
N LEU A 127 3.02 -13.71 7.20
CA LEU A 127 3.70 -12.42 7.36
C LEU A 127 5.14 -12.58 7.88
N LEU A 128 5.48 -13.73 8.46
CA LEU A 128 6.84 -14.05 8.90
C LEU A 128 7.81 -14.16 7.69
N PRO A 129 8.90 -13.36 7.63
CA PRO A 129 9.93 -13.51 6.61
C PRO A 129 10.77 -14.77 6.89
N LYS A 130 10.86 -15.66 5.90
CA LYS A 130 11.63 -16.91 6.03
C LYS A 130 13.13 -16.63 6.02
N CYS A 131 13.87 -17.23 6.95
CA CYS A 131 15.33 -17.12 6.98
C CYS A 131 15.99 -17.93 5.84
N LEU A 132 16.70 -17.25 4.94
CA LEU A 132 17.25 -17.83 3.70
C LEU A 132 18.74 -18.23 3.77
N SER A 133 19.41 -18.05 4.90
CA SER A 133 20.78 -18.55 5.09
C SER A 133 20.99 -19.12 6.49
N SER A 134 21.67 -20.25 6.55
CA SER A 134 22.18 -20.89 7.77
C SER A 134 23.51 -20.29 8.24
N ASN A 135 24.13 -19.42 7.43
CA ASN A 135 25.37 -18.71 7.76
C ASN A 135 25.05 -17.51 8.68
N PRO A 136 25.55 -17.47 9.93
CA PRO A 136 25.22 -16.40 10.88
C PRO A 136 25.72 -15.00 10.47
N THR A 137 26.57 -14.90 9.45
CA THR A 137 26.99 -13.63 8.83
C THR A 137 26.02 -13.11 7.75
N GLU A 138 25.12 -13.96 7.25
CA GLU A 138 24.12 -13.67 6.21
C GLU A 138 22.67 -13.75 6.72
N GLN A 139 22.47 -14.21 7.95
CA GLN A 139 21.22 -14.01 8.68
C GLN A 139 20.85 -12.51 8.66
N LEU A 140 19.55 -12.23 8.63
CA LEU A 140 19.01 -10.87 8.71
C LEU A 140 19.63 -10.15 9.92
N LYS A 141 20.56 -9.23 9.67
CA LYS A 141 21.02 -8.28 10.67
C LYS A 141 19.82 -7.43 11.07
N LEU A 142 19.28 -7.69 12.25
CA LEU A 142 18.45 -6.74 12.99
C LEU A 142 19.14 -5.37 12.92
N MET A 143 18.49 -4.40 12.27
CA MET A 143 18.99 -3.03 12.16
C MET A 143 18.74 -2.29 13.47
N GLY A 144 19.42 -2.72 14.54
CA GLY A 144 19.24 -2.18 15.89
C GLY A 144 20.22 -2.77 16.91
N LYS A 145 20.64 -1.95 17.88
CA LYS A 145 21.67 -2.29 18.89
C LYS A 145 21.17 -3.20 20.03
N HIS A 146 20.36 -4.22 19.73
CA HIS A 146 19.86 -5.16 20.75
C HIS A 146 20.80 -6.36 21.02
N GLY A 147 21.86 -6.55 20.21
CA GLY A 147 22.82 -7.65 20.38
C GLY A 147 24.01 -7.40 21.32
N GLU A 148 24.27 -6.15 21.73
CA GLU A 148 25.50 -5.78 22.47
C GLU A 148 25.27 -5.38 23.94
N ILE A 149 24.04 -5.07 24.34
CA ILE A 149 23.72 -4.69 25.72
C ILE A 149 23.57 -5.94 26.60
N HIS A 150 24.70 -6.61 26.88
CA HIS A 150 24.99 -7.23 28.20
C HIS A 150 26.46 -7.69 28.37
N ALA A 151 27.41 -7.13 27.62
CA ALA A 151 28.85 -7.41 27.79
C ALA A 151 29.59 -6.31 28.56
N ALA A 152 29.79 -6.54 29.87
CA ALA A 152 30.77 -5.93 30.77
C ALA A 152 31.02 -4.39 30.73
N ILE A 153 30.48 -3.69 31.73
CA ILE A 153 30.96 -2.37 32.19
C ILE A 153 32.39 -2.50 32.73
N TYR A 154 33.35 -1.70 32.25
CA TYR A 154 34.37 -1.00 33.07
C TYR A 154 35.04 0.14 32.26
N SER A 155 35.61 1.13 32.96
CA SER A 155 36.19 2.38 32.43
C SER A 155 37.62 2.57 33.00
N PRO A 156 38.40 3.64 32.72
CA PRO A 156 38.27 4.74 31.73
C PRO A 156 39.59 4.98 30.93
N HIS A 157 39.68 6.08 30.14
CA HIS A 157 40.79 7.07 30.21
C HIS A 157 40.52 8.31 29.32
N LEU A 158 41.35 9.38 29.46
CA LEU A 158 41.04 10.76 29.05
C LEU A 158 42.22 11.49 28.37
N LYS A 159 41.98 12.07 27.17
CA LYS A 159 42.47 13.40 26.68
C LYS A 159 44.02 13.61 26.55
N PRO A 160 44.56 14.70 25.93
CA PRO A 160 43.97 16.01 25.61
C PRO A 160 44.20 16.57 24.17
N LEU A 161 43.92 17.88 24.01
CA LEU A 161 43.90 18.68 22.78
C LEU A 161 45.10 19.64 22.63
N SER A 162 45.36 20.09 21.40
CA SER A 162 45.85 21.43 21.01
C SER A 162 45.43 21.67 19.54
N HIS A 163 44.96 22.81 18.98
CA HIS A 163 45.20 24.27 19.17
C HIS A 163 46.64 24.68 18.74
N SER A 164 46.92 25.53 17.74
CA SER A 164 46.22 26.69 17.10
C SER A 164 46.82 26.94 15.67
N PHE A 165 46.48 27.91 14.79
CA PHE A 165 45.60 29.11 14.71
C PHE A 165 45.34 29.43 13.19
N VAL A 166 44.17 29.88 12.71
CA VAL A 166 43.64 31.28 12.56
C VAL A 166 44.18 32.14 11.38
N MET A 167 43.28 32.51 10.45
CA MET A 167 43.31 33.61 9.44
C MET A 167 44.37 33.60 8.32
N ALA A 168 44.17 34.24 7.14
CA ALA A 168 42.96 34.65 6.40
C ALA A 168 43.34 35.18 4.99
N PHE A 169 42.42 35.16 4.01
CA PHE A 169 42.04 36.36 3.24
C PHE A 169 40.73 36.17 2.45
N ARG A 170 40.06 37.28 2.10
CA ARG A 170 38.89 37.36 1.20
C ARG A 170 39.28 38.14 -0.07
N ILE A 171 38.34 38.25 -1.01
CA ILE A 171 38.32 39.13 -2.20
C ILE A 171 38.85 38.45 -3.48
N PHE A 172 37.92 37.88 -4.25
CA PHE A 172 37.70 38.33 -5.63
C PHE A 172 36.24 38.07 -6.03
N LEU A 173 35.42 39.12 -5.92
CA LEU A 173 34.05 39.23 -6.41
C LEU A 173 33.99 40.51 -7.26
N GLU A 174 32.90 40.73 -8.01
CA GLU A 174 32.74 41.80 -9.01
C GLU A 174 33.51 41.60 -10.34
N ALA A 175 32.92 40.78 -11.23
CA ALA A 175 33.25 40.76 -12.66
C ALA A 175 32.11 40.27 -13.58
N ILE A 176 31.16 39.48 -13.05
CA ILE A 176 30.07 38.86 -13.84
C ILE A 176 28.71 39.24 -13.25
N LEU A 177 28.27 40.46 -13.53
CA LEU A 177 26.92 40.96 -13.16
C LEU A 177 26.31 41.88 -14.25
N LEU A 178 26.82 41.80 -15.48
CA LEU A 178 26.39 42.61 -16.63
C LEU A 178 26.25 41.76 -17.92
N PHE A 179 25.53 40.64 -17.83
CA PHE A 179 25.04 39.93 -19.04
C PHE A 179 23.65 39.30 -18.88
N ILE A 180 22.78 39.89 -18.04
CA ILE A 180 21.34 39.56 -17.98
C ILE A 180 20.54 40.84 -18.17
N PHE A 181 20.44 41.30 -19.43
CA PHE A 181 19.45 42.29 -19.86
C PHE A 181 19.25 42.24 -21.39
N PHE A 182 18.69 41.14 -21.91
CA PHE A 182 17.65 41.16 -22.96
C PHE A 182 17.17 39.74 -23.28
N LEU A 183 16.07 39.32 -22.62
CA LEU A 183 14.97 38.47 -23.11
C LEU A 183 14.18 37.97 -21.89
N CYS A 184 12.95 38.45 -21.73
CA CYS A 184 12.02 37.96 -20.72
C CYS A 184 10.64 37.77 -21.36
N SER A 185 10.12 36.55 -21.28
CA SER A 185 8.72 36.25 -21.58
C SER A 185 8.27 34.96 -20.88
N LYS A 186 8.09 35.06 -19.56
CA LYS A 186 7.35 34.13 -18.67
C LYS A 186 7.77 32.64 -18.62
N SER A 187 8.09 32.22 -17.41
CA SER A 187 7.58 30.96 -16.82
C SER A 187 7.17 31.26 -15.37
N TRP A 188 6.21 30.51 -14.82
CA TRP A 188 5.78 30.53 -13.42
C TRP A 188 6.16 29.26 -12.65
N ALA A 189 7.06 28.44 -13.19
CA ALA A 189 7.65 27.31 -12.48
C ALA A 189 8.77 27.78 -11.54
N GLU A 190 8.57 27.71 -10.23
CA GLU A 190 9.52 28.23 -9.24
C GLU A 190 10.42 27.10 -8.70
N LEU A 191 11.74 27.24 -8.91
CA LEU A 191 12.78 26.29 -8.54
C LEU A 191 13.02 26.31 -7.03
N ILE A 192 12.80 25.17 -6.36
CA ILE A 192 13.05 25.02 -4.92
C ILE A 192 14.55 24.88 -4.67
N THR A 193 15.20 25.99 -4.32
CA THR A 193 16.66 26.01 -4.10
C THR A 193 17.12 25.13 -2.95
N VAL A 194 16.35 25.05 -1.87
CA VAL A 194 16.53 24.13 -0.73
C VAL A 194 15.26 24.12 0.13
N LEU A 195 14.81 22.94 0.56
CA LEU A 195 13.73 22.81 1.55
C LEU A 195 14.29 22.99 2.98
N PRO A 196 13.56 23.60 3.93
CA PRO A 196 14.06 23.80 5.30
C PRO A 196 14.38 22.50 6.04
N GLY A 197 15.66 22.25 6.28
CA GLY A 197 16.14 20.99 6.90
C GLY A 197 16.40 19.85 5.92
N GLN A 198 16.41 20.13 4.61
CA GLN A 198 16.81 19.18 3.56
C GLN A 198 18.26 18.70 3.73
N PRO A 199 18.57 17.44 3.39
CA PRO A 199 19.94 16.98 3.20
C PRO A 199 20.69 17.82 2.15
N ILE A 200 21.97 18.07 2.42
CA ILE A 200 22.84 18.92 1.58
C ILE A 200 23.23 18.20 0.27
N ASP A 201 23.48 16.89 0.35
CA ASP A 201 23.97 16.08 -0.75
C ASP A 201 22.82 15.46 -1.57
N ILE A 202 22.19 16.29 -2.42
CA ILE A 202 21.24 15.84 -3.46
C ILE A 202 21.71 16.22 -4.87
N SER A 203 21.35 15.41 -5.86
CA SER A 203 21.78 15.55 -7.26
C SER A 203 20.65 15.82 -8.26
N PHE A 204 19.39 15.83 -7.81
CA PHE A 204 18.22 16.18 -8.61
C PHE A 204 17.74 17.61 -8.31
N LYS A 205 17.00 18.22 -9.24
CA LYS A 205 16.25 19.47 -8.96
C LYS A 205 14.82 19.17 -8.53
N GLN A 206 14.19 20.18 -7.95
CA GLN A 206 12.84 20.13 -7.41
C GLN A 206 12.17 21.49 -7.64
N TYR A 207 10.90 21.48 -8.01
CA TYR A 207 10.14 22.65 -8.43
C TYR A 207 8.73 22.60 -7.82
N SER A 208 8.10 23.76 -7.70
CA SER A 208 6.72 23.84 -7.24
C SER A 208 6.06 25.14 -7.69
N GLY A 209 4.76 25.25 -7.41
CA GLY A 209 3.97 26.42 -7.70
C GLY A 209 2.61 26.03 -8.25
N TYR A 210 2.05 26.86 -9.12
CA TYR A 210 0.66 26.81 -9.51
C TYR A 210 0.46 26.78 -11.02
N ILE A 211 -0.35 25.84 -11.50
CA ILE A 211 -0.83 25.81 -12.88
C ILE A 211 -2.31 26.22 -12.88
N VAL A 212 -2.63 27.30 -13.60
CA VAL A 212 -4.00 27.81 -13.73
C VAL A 212 -4.80 26.90 -14.67
N THR A 213 -5.94 26.40 -14.21
CA THR A 213 -6.83 25.53 -14.98
C THR A 213 -8.05 26.27 -15.52
N ASP A 214 -8.60 27.25 -14.79
CA ASP A 214 -9.59 28.20 -15.33
C ASP A 214 -9.39 29.61 -14.77
N ALA A 215 -8.80 30.48 -15.60
CA ALA A 215 -8.52 31.87 -15.27
C ALA A 215 -9.79 32.72 -15.01
N ARG A 216 -10.97 32.29 -15.47
CA ARG A 216 -12.25 33.02 -15.26
C ARG A 216 -12.77 32.90 -13.83
N TYR A 217 -12.45 31.77 -13.19
CA TYR A 217 -12.79 31.46 -11.80
C TYR A 217 -11.57 31.53 -10.87
N GLY A 218 -10.38 31.78 -11.42
CA GLY A 218 -9.11 31.75 -10.69
C GLY A 218 -8.80 30.37 -10.11
N ARG A 219 -9.20 29.29 -10.79
CA ARG A 219 -8.88 27.91 -10.40
C ARG A 219 -7.43 27.61 -10.76
N ALA A 220 -6.62 27.22 -9.78
CA ALA A 220 -5.24 26.81 -9.98
C ALA A 220 -4.90 25.62 -9.06
N LEU A 221 -4.27 24.59 -9.65
CA LEU A 221 -3.78 23.43 -8.93
C LEU A 221 -2.31 23.64 -8.55
N PHE A 222 -1.97 23.35 -7.30
CA PHE A 222 -0.61 23.30 -6.80
C PHE A 222 0.07 21.99 -7.24
N TYR A 223 1.37 22.06 -7.48
CA TYR A 223 2.19 20.89 -7.76
C TYR A 223 3.54 20.95 -7.03
N TYR A 224 4.09 19.77 -6.79
CA TYR A 224 5.48 19.55 -6.41
C TYR A 224 6.10 18.56 -7.40
N PHE A 225 7.16 18.98 -8.08
CA PHE A 225 7.84 18.22 -9.12
C PHE A 225 9.27 17.93 -8.70
N VAL A 226 9.70 16.69 -8.84
CA VAL A 226 11.04 16.21 -8.48
C VAL A 226 11.65 15.55 -9.70
N GLU A 227 12.79 16.07 -10.16
CA GLU A 227 13.54 15.43 -11.25
C GLU A 227 14.04 14.03 -10.82
N ALA A 228 14.22 13.14 -11.78
CA ALA A 228 14.80 11.84 -11.51
C ALA A 228 16.23 11.98 -10.96
N GLU A 229 16.64 11.13 -10.01
CA GLU A 229 18.01 11.09 -9.49
C GLU A 229 18.95 10.41 -10.51
N SER A 230 19.23 11.14 -11.58
CA SER A 230 19.94 10.72 -12.77
C SER A 230 20.90 11.81 -13.23
N PRO A 231 22.11 11.49 -13.75
CA PRO A 231 22.96 12.46 -14.44
C PRO A 231 22.29 13.12 -15.66
N ASP A 232 21.26 12.46 -16.22
CA ASP A 232 20.35 13.01 -17.22
C ASP A 232 18.90 12.69 -16.82
N PRO A 233 18.17 13.64 -16.22
CA PRO A 233 16.74 13.47 -15.90
C PRO A 233 15.83 13.50 -17.12
N LEU A 234 16.23 14.07 -18.26
CA LEU A 234 15.42 14.11 -19.48
C LEU A 234 15.41 12.76 -20.21
N SER A 235 16.42 11.93 -19.98
CA SER A 235 16.43 10.51 -20.39
C SER A 235 15.50 9.60 -19.58
N ARG A 236 14.87 10.11 -18.51
CA ARG A 236 13.94 9.37 -17.64
C ARG A 236 12.50 9.76 -17.94
N PRO A 237 11.53 8.86 -17.72
CA PRO A 237 10.11 9.14 -17.96
C PRO A 237 9.55 10.21 -17.00
N LEU A 238 8.31 10.62 -17.24
CA LEU A 238 7.55 11.52 -16.37
C LEU A 238 6.39 10.72 -15.75
N THR A 239 6.29 10.72 -14.43
CA THR A 239 5.22 10.04 -13.68
C THR A 239 4.40 11.07 -12.91
N LEU A 240 3.12 11.20 -13.27
CA LEU A 240 2.16 11.99 -12.52
C LEU A 240 1.55 11.13 -11.41
N TRP A 241 1.51 11.64 -10.17
CA TRP A 241 0.91 10.98 -9.00
C TRP A 241 -0.29 11.76 -8.46
N LEU A 242 -1.37 11.04 -8.16
CA LEU A 242 -2.54 11.52 -7.41
C LEU A 242 -2.84 10.61 -6.21
N ASN A 243 -2.87 11.17 -4.99
CA ASN A 243 -3.55 10.52 -3.87
C ASN A 243 -5.08 10.61 -4.05
N GLY A 244 -5.83 9.81 -3.28
CA GLY A 244 -7.28 9.65 -3.43
C GLY A 244 -8.15 10.51 -2.50
N GLY A 245 -8.81 9.85 -1.54
CA GLY A 245 -9.77 10.44 -0.61
C GLY A 245 -11.23 10.08 -0.90
N PRO A 246 -12.00 10.90 -1.63
CA PRO A 246 -11.58 12.04 -2.44
C PRO A 246 -11.17 13.29 -1.65
N GLY A 247 -10.35 14.13 -2.26
CA GLY A 247 -9.93 15.40 -1.66
C GLY A 247 -8.67 15.30 -0.81
N CYS A 248 -7.88 14.22 -0.93
CA CYS A 248 -6.61 14.08 -0.22
C CYS A 248 -5.43 14.61 -1.05
N SER A 249 -4.44 15.19 -0.36
CA SER A 249 -3.30 15.87 -0.96
C SER A 249 -2.28 14.89 -1.54
N SER A 250 -1.84 15.14 -2.77
CA SER A 250 -0.71 14.41 -3.37
C SER A 250 0.65 14.70 -2.72
N LEU A 251 0.71 15.58 -1.71
CA LEU A 251 1.89 15.73 -0.85
C LEU A 251 1.99 14.63 0.22
N ILE A 252 0.95 13.80 0.38
CA ILE A 252 1.00 12.53 1.14
C ILE A 252 2.00 11.60 0.45
N GLY A 253 1.80 11.32 -0.85
CA GLY A 253 2.76 10.56 -1.65
C GLY A 253 4.16 11.16 -1.71
N ALA A 254 4.27 12.49 -1.63
CA ALA A 254 5.54 13.21 -1.70
C ALA A 254 6.35 13.22 -0.38
N PHE A 255 5.69 13.19 0.79
CA PHE A 255 6.35 13.36 2.09
C PHE A 255 6.07 12.25 3.12
N GLY A 256 5.13 11.34 2.84
CA GLY A 256 4.85 10.13 3.61
C GLY A 256 5.31 8.87 2.88
N GLU A 257 4.90 8.69 1.64
CA GLU A 257 5.07 7.41 0.93
C GLU A 257 6.40 7.28 0.16
N HIS A 258 6.48 7.83 -1.06
CA HIS A 258 7.47 7.46 -2.08
C HIS A 258 8.19 8.66 -2.73
N GLY A 259 7.94 9.89 -2.27
CA GLY A 259 8.75 11.05 -2.60
C GLY A 259 10.15 11.02 -1.95
N PRO A 260 11.03 11.97 -2.32
CA PRO A 260 12.46 11.91 -1.99
C PRO A 260 12.79 12.14 -0.51
N PHE A 261 11.85 12.72 0.26
CA PHE A 261 12.09 13.14 1.64
C PHE A 261 10.88 12.84 2.54
N GLN A 262 11.14 12.50 3.80
CA GLN A 262 10.14 12.34 4.85
C GLN A 262 10.53 13.24 6.05
N PRO A 263 9.61 13.98 6.69
CA PRO A 263 9.90 14.73 7.91
C PRO A 263 10.34 13.82 9.07
N GLY A 264 11.51 14.10 9.65
CA GLY A 264 12.08 13.38 10.78
C GLY A 264 11.67 13.93 12.15
N GLU A 265 12.01 13.21 13.22
CA GLU A 265 11.66 13.57 14.61
C GLU A 265 12.19 14.95 15.07
N ASP A 266 13.30 15.42 14.51
CA ASP A 266 13.93 16.71 14.83
C ASP A 266 13.37 17.88 13.99
N GLY A 267 12.42 17.61 13.09
CA GLY A 267 11.85 18.61 12.17
C GLY A 267 12.73 18.94 10.96
N ALA A 268 13.82 18.18 10.74
CA ALA A 268 14.54 18.14 9.47
C ALA A 268 13.90 17.14 8.49
N LEU A 269 14.42 17.05 7.27
CA LEU A 269 14.01 16.07 6.27
C LEU A 269 15.02 14.90 6.22
N VAL A 270 14.51 13.68 6.34
CA VAL A 270 15.24 12.43 6.10
C VAL A 270 15.07 12.04 4.63
N ARG A 271 16.13 11.58 3.97
CA ARG A 271 16.07 11.10 2.58
C ARG A 271 15.42 9.71 2.51
N ASN A 272 14.40 9.56 1.66
CA ASN A 272 13.78 8.28 1.39
C ASN A 272 14.66 7.43 0.45
N GLN A 273 15.25 6.36 0.97
CA GLN A 273 16.10 5.44 0.19
C GLN A 273 15.33 4.60 -0.84
N TYR A 274 14.00 4.64 -0.81
CA TYR A 274 13.10 3.88 -1.68
C TYR A 274 12.27 4.79 -2.61
N SER A 275 12.63 6.07 -2.75
CA SER A 275 11.83 7.01 -3.54
C SER A 275 11.70 6.60 -5.00
N TRP A 276 10.51 6.81 -5.56
CA TRP A 276 10.24 6.56 -6.99
C TRP A 276 11.00 7.54 -7.91
N ASN A 277 11.53 8.66 -7.39
CA ASN A 277 12.39 9.54 -8.18
C ASN A 277 13.75 8.90 -8.53
N LEU A 278 14.09 7.74 -7.97
CA LEU A 278 15.23 6.92 -8.43
C LEU A 278 15.04 6.38 -9.86
N GLU A 279 13.80 6.26 -10.34
CA GLU A 279 13.50 5.69 -11.67
C GLU A 279 12.81 6.64 -12.66
N SER A 280 12.06 7.64 -12.17
CA SER A 280 11.23 8.55 -12.98
C SER A 280 11.30 9.99 -12.47
N ASN A 281 10.91 10.97 -13.29
CA ASN A 281 10.65 12.33 -12.83
C ASN A 281 9.24 12.36 -12.22
N MET A 282 9.12 12.70 -10.94
CA MET A 282 7.88 12.56 -10.17
C MET A 282 7.12 13.89 -10.07
N LEU A 283 5.86 13.91 -10.52
CA LEU A 283 4.98 15.08 -10.55
C LEU A 283 3.75 14.86 -9.65
N TYR A 284 3.81 15.37 -8.42
CA TYR A 284 2.74 15.31 -7.43
C TYR A 284 1.80 16.50 -7.62
N VAL A 285 0.49 16.26 -7.77
CA VAL A 285 -0.50 17.31 -8.08
C VAL A 285 -1.64 17.31 -7.07
N GLU A 286 -1.82 18.39 -6.31
CA GLU A 286 -2.91 18.48 -5.33
C GLU A 286 -4.25 18.73 -6.03
N SER A 287 -5.04 17.68 -6.24
CA SER A 287 -6.31 17.70 -6.97
C SER A 287 -7.39 16.98 -6.16
N PRO A 288 -8.66 17.43 -6.15
CA PRO A 288 -9.24 18.58 -6.87
C PRO A 288 -8.85 19.97 -6.33
N ILE A 289 -9.42 21.01 -6.94
CA ILE A 289 -9.40 22.39 -6.43
C ILE A 289 -10.03 22.43 -5.03
N GLY A 290 -9.29 22.95 -4.05
CA GLY A 290 -9.64 22.95 -2.62
C GLY A 290 -8.85 21.96 -1.76
N VAL A 291 -7.99 21.14 -2.37
CA VAL A 291 -7.06 20.23 -1.68
C VAL A 291 -5.76 20.95 -1.35
N GLY A 292 -5.33 20.89 -0.09
CA GLY A 292 -4.01 21.35 0.33
C GLY A 292 -3.74 22.82 0.03
N PHE A 293 -2.88 23.10 -0.96
CA PHE A 293 -2.58 24.45 -1.43
C PHE A 293 -3.37 24.89 -2.68
N SER A 294 -4.10 23.99 -3.34
CA SER A 294 -4.87 24.24 -4.57
C SER A 294 -6.14 25.04 -4.33
N TYR A 295 -6.38 26.09 -5.13
CA TYR A 295 -7.35 27.13 -4.77
C TYR A 295 -8.23 27.64 -5.91
N SER A 296 -9.26 28.40 -5.54
CA SER A 296 -10.20 29.07 -6.43
C SER A 296 -10.54 30.47 -5.91
N ASN A 297 -10.66 31.45 -6.80
CA ASN A 297 -11.03 32.82 -6.44
C ASN A 297 -12.56 33.02 -6.34
N SER A 298 -13.37 32.05 -6.76
CA SER A 298 -14.84 32.20 -6.77
C SER A 298 -15.65 31.01 -6.26
N SER A 299 -15.21 29.77 -6.53
CA SER A 299 -15.95 28.57 -6.13
C SER A 299 -15.06 27.33 -6.03
N TYR A 300 -15.15 26.67 -4.89
CA TYR A 300 -14.47 25.42 -4.56
C TYR A 300 -15.30 24.18 -4.92
N PHE A 301 -16.47 24.35 -5.54
CA PHE A 301 -17.24 23.22 -6.06
C PHE A 301 -16.40 22.44 -7.08
N SER A 302 -16.31 21.12 -6.85
CA SER A 302 -15.73 20.16 -7.77
C SER A 302 -16.57 18.89 -7.76
N ASN A 303 -16.60 18.20 -8.88
CA ASN A 303 -17.06 16.82 -9.06
C ASN A 303 -16.08 16.12 -10.00
N ASP A 304 -16.23 14.82 -10.23
CA ASP A 304 -15.25 14.01 -10.94
C ASP A 304 -14.99 14.51 -12.37
N THR A 305 -16.07 14.81 -13.11
CA THR A 305 -15.98 15.40 -14.46
C THR A 305 -15.25 16.75 -14.49
N LEU A 306 -15.46 17.64 -13.51
CA LEU A 306 -14.71 18.90 -13.41
C LEU A 306 -13.26 18.68 -13.01
N THR A 307 -13.01 17.72 -12.12
CA THR A 307 -11.67 17.35 -11.63
C THR A 307 -10.82 16.79 -12.77
N ALA A 308 -11.34 15.84 -13.54
CA ALA A 308 -10.68 15.31 -14.72
C ALA A 308 -10.43 16.39 -15.80
N ALA A 309 -11.38 17.31 -16.00
CA ALA A 309 -11.21 18.42 -16.93
C ALA A 309 -10.16 19.45 -16.46
N ASP A 310 -10.06 19.74 -15.16
CA ASP A 310 -9.00 20.57 -14.60
C ASP A 310 -7.64 19.84 -14.63
N ASN A 311 -7.58 18.53 -14.39
CA ASN A 311 -6.37 17.73 -14.48
C ASN A 311 -5.83 17.60 -15.91
N LEU A 312 -6.70 17.52 -16.93
CA LEU A 312 -6.27 17.62 -18.34
C LEU A 312 -5.66 18.99 -18.63
N ARG A 313 -6.32 20.08 -18.19
CA ARG A 313 -5.78 21.44 -18.38
C ARG A 313 -4.47 21.65 -17.61
N PHE A 314 -4.34 21.05 -16.43
CA PHE A 314 -3.12 21.04 -15.66
C PHE A 314 -1.97 20.44 -16.46
N ILE A 315 -2.08 19.19 -16.93
CA ILE A 315 -0.94 18.53 -17.58
C ILE A 315 -0.59 19.20 -18.93
N VAL A 316 -1.58 19.67 -19.69
CA VAL A 316 -1.36 20.44 -20.92
C VAL A 316 -0.64 21.77 -20.62
N ASN A 317 -1.10 22.55 -19.64
CA ASN A 317 -0.47 23.84 -19.29
C ASN A 317 0.88 23.66 -18.59
N TRP A 318 1.06 22.60 -17.79
CA TRP A 318 2.33 22.24 -17.16
C TRP A 318 3.40 21.94 -18.22
N PHE A 319 3.05 21.23 -19.30
CA PHE A 319 3.96 21.03 -20.42
C PHE A 319 4.35 22.32 -21.15
N GLU A 320 3.53 23.38 -21.14
CA GLU A 320 3.92 24.70 -21.67
C GLU A 320 4.92 25.44 -20.76
N GLU A 321 4.83 25.24 -19.44
CA GLU A 321 5.79 25.76 -18.45
C GLU A 321 7.09 24.92 -18.39
N PHE A 322 7.00 23.62 -18.66
CA PHE A 322 8.11 22.65 -18.70
C PHE A 322 8.32 22.06 -20.12
N PRO A 323 8.62 22.88 -21.15
CA PRO A 323 8.64 22.45 -22.55
C PRO A 323 9.68 21.37 -22.86
N GLN A 324 10.73 21.23 -22.06
CA GLN A 324 11.74 20.17 -22.19
C GLN A 324 11.22 18.76 -21.89
N TYR A 325 10.08 18.63 -21.20
CA TYR A 325 9.44 17.34 -20.91
C TYR A 325 8.34 16.96 -21.92
N LYS A 326 8.06 17.77 -22.96
CA LYS A 326 7.02 17.52 -23.98
C LYS A 326 7.21 16.26 -24.85
N ASP A 327 8.38 15.63 -24.79
CA ASP A 327 8.70 14.39 -25.49
C ASP A 327 8.77 13.17 -24.55
N SER A 328 8.74 13.39 -23.23
CA SER A 328 8.88 12.32 -22.23
C SER A 328 7.74 11.31 -22.30
N ASP A 329 8.10 10.05 -22.08
CA ASP A 329 7.17 8.96 -21.83
C ASP A 329 6.37 9.27 -20.55
N LEU A 330 5.06 9.48 -20.67
CA LEU A 330 4.17 9.83 -19.56
C LEU A 330 3.52 8.58 -18.96
N PHE A 331 3.64 8.45 -17.65
CA PHE A 331 2.99 7.44 -16.82
C PHE A 331 2.00 8.13 -15.89
N LEU A 332 0.78 7.62 -15.79
CA LEU A 332 -0.25 8.14 -14.89
C LEU A 332 -0.43 7.17 -13.72
N THR A 333 -0.25 7.65 -12.50
CA THR A 333 -0.23 6.82 -11.30
C THR A 333 -1.02 7.46 -10.17
N GLY A 334 -1.53 6.64 -9.26
CA GLY A 334 -2.24 7.11 -8.08
C GLY A 334 -2.87 5.98 -7.30
N GLU A 335 -3.54 6.32 -6.21
CA GLU A 335 -4.10 5.37 -5.27
C GLU A 335 -5.54 5.68 -4.85
N SER A 336 -6.21 4.71 -4.22
CA SER A 336 -7.49 4.93 -3.54
C SER A 336 -8.54 5.52 -4.51
N TYR A 337 -9.18 6.64 -4.17
CA TYR A 337 -10.12 7.33 -5.06
C TYR A 337 -9.52 7.83 -6.40
N ALA A 338 -8.18 7.87 -6.56
CA ALA A 338 -7.56 8.11 -7.85
C ALA A 338 -7.84 6.97 -8.86
N GLY A 339 -8.37 5.83 -8.42
CA GLY A 339 -9.04 4.83 -9.26
C GLY A 339 -10.18 5.39 -10.13
N HIS A 340 -10.79 6.53 -9.76
CA HIS A 340 -11.62 7.33 -10.66
C HIS A 340 -10.83 8.42 -11.41
N TYR A 341 -9.98 9.18 -10.71
CA TYR A 341 -9.29 10.34 -11.29
C TYR A 341 -8.37 10.00 -12.47
N ILE A 342 -7.57 8.94 -12.33
CA ILE A 342 -6.55 8.56 -13.32
C ILE A 342 -7.19 8.00 -14.60
N PRO A 343 -8.20 7.10 -14.54
CA PRO A 343 -8.98 6.71 -15.71
C PRO A 343 -9.67 7.86 -16.44
N GLN A 344 -10.34 8.77 -15.72
CA GLN A 344 -11.01 9.91 -16.36
C GLN A 344 -10.00 10.87 -17.02
N LEU A 345 -8.86 11.14 -16.36
CA LEU A 345 -7.76 11.91 -16.95
C LEU A 345 -7.19 11.23 -18.21
N ALA A 346 -6.93 9.93 -18.16
CA ALA A 346 -6.38 9.16 -19.28
C ALA A 346 -7.34 9.13 -20.48
N ALA A 347 -8.65 8.96 -20.24
CA ALA A 347 -9.66 9.03 -21.29
C ALA A 347 -9.71 10.43 -21.96
N LEU A 348 -9.71 11.50 -21.16
CA LEU A 348 -9.69 12.88 -21.67
C LEU A 348 -8.38 13.22 -22.41
N LEU A 349 -7.24 12.65 -21.99
CA LEU A 349 -5.95 12.78 -22.66
C LEU A 349 -5.95 12.05 -24.02
N LEU A 350 -6.56 10.88 -24.12
CA LEU A 350 -6.74 10.17 -25.39
C LEU A 350 -7.68 10.91 -26.36
N GLU A 351 -8.73 11.59 -25.88
CA GLU A 351 -9.54 12.48 -26.73
C GLU A 351 -8.81 13.77 -27.12
N TYR A 352 -8.00 14.34 -26.22
CA TYR A 352 -7.12 15.48 -26.54
C TYR A 352 -6.16 15.11 -27.68
N ASN A 353 -5.49 13.96 -27.57
CA ASN A 353 -4.53 13.44 -28.56
C ASN A 353 -5.10 13.21 -29.98
N LYS A 354 -6.43 13.17 -30.15
CA LYS A 354 -7.10 13.05 -31.46
C LYS A 354 -7.28 14.39 -32.19
N GLN A 355 -6.98 15.52 -31.55
CA GLN A 355 -7.21 16.84 -32.13
C GLN A 355 -6.21 17.14 -33.28
N PRO A 356 -6.66 17.76 -34.39
CA PRO A 356 -5.78 18.05 -35.51
C PRO A 356 -4.80 19.19 -35.18
N ASN A 357 -3.55 19.04 -35.61
CA ASN A 357 -2.46 20.01 -35.47
C ASN A 357 -1.88 20.20 -34.05
N ILE A 358 -2.22 19.35 -33.07
CA ILE A 358 -1.47 19.27 -31.82
C ILE A 358 -0.37 18.20 -31.90
N LYS A 359 0.58 18.23 -30.96
CA LYS A 359 1.50 17.14 -30.69
C LYS A 359 0.87 16.23 -29.61
N PRO A 360 0.63 14.93 -29.88
CA PRO A 360 0.08 14.03 -28.87
C PRO A 360 0.98 13.88 -27.64
N ILE A 361 0.37 13.85 -26.46
CA ILE A 361 1.05 13.54 -25.19
C ILE A 361 1.27 12.02 -25.13
N ASN A 362 2.51 11.62 -24.86
CA ASN A 362 3.04 10.26 -25.01
C ASN A 362 2.72 9.35 -23.80
N LEU A 363 1.43 9.10 -23.55
CA LEU A 363 0.95 8.20 -22.49
C LEU A 363 1.39 6.75 -22.75
N LYS A 364 2.13 6.15 -21.81
CA LYS A 364 2.66 4.77 -21.90
C LYS A 364 1.91 3.74 -21.08
N ALA A 365 1.65 4.04 -19.82
CA ALA A 365 1.11 3.05 -18.88
C ALA A 365 0.44 3.72 -17.66
N ILE A 366 -0.37 2.92 -16.95
CA ILE A 366 -1.15 3.35 -15.79
C ILE A 366 -0.89 2.41 -14.60
N ALA A 367 -0.63 2.97 -13.41
CA ALA A 367 -0.57 2.19 -12.16
C ALA A 367 -1.61 2.68 -11.16
N LEU A 368 -2.33 1.76 -10.53
CA LEU A 368 -3.39 2.05 -9.57
C LEU A 368 -3.19 1.24 -8.28
N GLY A 369 -2.88 1.92 -7.19
CA GLY A 369 -2.74 1.33 -5.85
C GLY A 369 -4.05 1.33 -5.07
N ASN A 370 -4.40 0.20 -4.46
CA ASN A 370 -5.60 -0.02 -3.66
C ASN A 370 -6.86 0.74 -4.19
N PRO A 371 -7.20 0.63 -5.49
CA PRO A 371 -8.02 1.65 -6.13
C PRO A 371 -9.52 1.43 -5.97
N LEU A 372 -10.27 2.51 -5.76
CA LEU A 372 -11.72 2.53 -5.86
C LEU A 372 -12.10 2.60 -7.35
N LEU A 373 -12.54 1.47 -7.89
CA LEU A 373 -12.91 1.29 -9.31
C LEU A 373 -14.42 1.13 -9.50
N ASP A 374 -15.08 0.51 -8.51
CA ASP A 374 -16.52 0.28 -8.46
C ASP A 374 -17.00 0.30 -7.00
N VAL A 375 -17.89 1.23 -6.62
CA VAL A 375 -18.33 1.39 -5.23
C VAL A 375 -19.23 0.25 -4.73
N ASP A 376 -19.85 -0.54 -5.61
CA ASP A 376 -20.63 -1.73 -5.20
C ASP A 376 -19.73 -2.89 -4.72
N ILE A 377 -18.47 -2.91 -5.17
CA ILE A 377 -17.55 -4.03 -4.97
C ILE A 377 -16.34 -3.60 -4.12
N SER A 378 -15.60 -2.56 -4.54
CA SER A 378 -14.24 -2.22 -4.05
C SER A 378 -14.13 -2.10 -2.53
N VAL A 379 -15.15 -1.54 -1.89
CA VAL A 379 -15.14 -1.15 -0.46
C VAL A 379 -15.62 -2.25 0.49
N ARG A 380 -16.02 -3.43 -0.02
CA ARG A 380 -16.65 -4.47 0.81
C ARG A 380 -15.64 -5.18 1.71
N ALA A 381 -15.61 -4.77 2.98
CA ALA A 381 -14.68 -5.24 3.99
C ALA A 381 -15.15 -6.52 4.70
N ASP A 382 -16.45 -6.82 4.67
CA ASP A 382 -17.12 -7.90 5.42
C ASP A 382 -16.33 -9.22 5.53
N VAL A 383 -16.04 -9.89 4.41
CA VAL A 383 -15.29 -11.17 4.42
C VAL A 383 -13.83 -10.99 4.83
N PHE A 384 -13.22 -9.87 4.47
CA PHE A 384 -11.82 -9.57 4.78
C PHE A 384 -11.62 -9.41 6.29
N LEU A 385 -12.35 -8.49 6.93
CA LEU A 385 -12.30 -8.24 8.36
C LEU A 385 -12.58 -9.50 9.19
N TRP A 386 -13.57 -10.30 8.79
CA TRP A 386 -13.87 -11.56 9.46
C TRP A 386 -12.73 -12.58 9.34
N SER A 387 -12.13 -12.74 8.16
CA SER A 387 -10.98 -13.66 7.98
C SER A 387 -9.73 -13.23 8.77
N HIS A 388 -9.62 -11.95 9.14
CA HIS A 388 -8.57 -11.41 10.02
C HIS A 388 -8.96 -11.43 11.51
N GLY A 389 -10.15 -11.92 11.86
CA GLY A 389 -10.66 -11.97 13.24
C GLY A 389 -11.06 -10.60 13.83
N ALA A 390 -11.17 -9.56 12.99
CA ALA A 390 -11.47 -8.19 13.41
C ALA A 390 -12.97 -7.93 13.66
N ILE A 391 -13.85 -8.83 13.22
CA ILE A 391 -15.31 -8.81 13.48
C ILE A 391 -15.85 -10.20 13.76
N SER A 392 -16.98 -10.28 14.48
CA SER A 392 -17.67 -11.54 14.79
C SER A 392 -18.55 -12.07 13.65
N ASP A 393 -18.90 -13.37 13.72
CA ASP A 393 -19.83 -14.02 12.77
C ASP A 393 -21.19 -13.31 12.68
N ASP A 394 -21.70 -12.80 13.81
CA ASP A 394 -22.91 -11.99 13.87
C ASP A 394 -22.77 -10.70 13.04
N THR A 395 -21.63 -10.01 13.15
CA THR A 395 -21.35 -8.76 12.43
C THR A 395 -21.20 -9.02 10.94
N LEU A 396 -20.46 -10.08 10.56
CA LEU A 396 -20.39 -10.55 9.17
C LEU A 396 -21.78 -10.81 8.57
N MET A 397 -22.69 -11.39 9.36
CA MET A 397 -24.07 -11.65 8.94
C MET A 397 -24.91 -10.36 8.86
N LEU A 398 -24.71 -9.40 9.77
CA LEU A 398 -25.34 -8.08 9.69
C LEU A 398 -24.87 -7.29 8.47
N GLU A 399 -23.58 -7.28 8.15
CA GLU A 399 -23.08 -6.61 6.94
C GLU A 399 -23.63 -7.25 5.67
N LYS A 400 -23.65 -8.59 5.59
CA LYS A 400 -24.17 -9.33 4.44
C LYS A 400 -25.69 -9.21 4.23
N THR A 401 -26.47 -8.92 5.27
CA THR A 401 -27.95 -8.97 5.20
C THR A 401 -28.68 -7.67 5.54
N VAL A 402 -28.04 -6.75 6.28
CA VAL A 402 -28.63 -5.47 6.74
C VAL A 402 -27.93 -4.28 6.09
N CYS A 403 -26.59 -4.19 6.19
CA CYS A 403 -25.83 -3.10 5.58
C CYS A 403 -24.34 -3.38 5.42
N ASN A 404 -23.89 -3.56 4.18
CA ASN A 404 -22.47 -3.59 3.82
C ASN A 404 -21.93 -2.17 3.54
N ASP A 405 -20.61 -2.02 3.44
CA ASP A 405 -19.92 -0.74 3.24
C ASP A 405 -20.47 0.05 2.03
N SER A 406 -20.73 -0.63 0.90
CA SER A 406 -21.25 0.03 -0.31
C SER A 406 -22.63 0.66 -0.10
N LYS A 407 -23.46 0.09 0.79
CA LYS A 407 -24.77 0.63 1.14
C LYS A 407 -24.61 1.75 2.16
N TYR A 408 -23.75 1.57 3.17
CA TYR A 408 -23.42 2.60 4.16
C TYR A 408 -22.97 3.90 3.47
N LEU A 409 -21.94 3.83 2.60
CA LEU A 409 -21.40 5.00 1.88
C LEU A 409 -22.44 5.70 1.01
N ARG A 410 -23.34 4.94 0.35
CA ARG A 410 -24.41 5.53 -0.47
C ARG A 410 -25.47 6.23 0.36
N GLU A 411 -25.92 5.63 1.47
CA GLU A 411 -26.89 6.29 2.35
C GLU A 411 -26.25 7.52 3.05
N GLU A 412 -24.97 7.46 3.42
CA GLU A 412 -24.21 8.58 4.00
C GLU A 412 -24.05 9.74 3.00
N VAL A 413 -23.51 9.49 1.80
CA VAL A 413 -23.30 10.52 0.76
C VAL A 413 -24.60 11.17 0.29
N HIS A 414 -25.72 10.46 0.35
CA HIS A 414 -27.05 11.02 0.04
C HIS A 414 -27.78 11.67 1.23
N GLY A 415 -27.16 11.70 2.43
CA GLY A 415 -27.76 12.29 3.64
C GLY A 415 -28.99 11.51 4.15
N GLN A 416 -29.02 10.20 3.88
CA GLN A 416 -30.15 9.29 4.10
C GLN A 416 -29.78 8.07 4.97
N LEU A 417 -28.64 8.11 5.66
CA LEU A 417 -28.11 7.02 6.51
C LEU A 417 -29.19 6.44 7.43
N SER A 418 -29.59 5.20 7.14
CA SER A 418 -30.59 4.50 7.93
C SER A 418 -30.02 4.08 9.28
N GLN A 419 -30.85 4.08 10.32
CA GLN A 419 -30.43 3.65 11.66
C GLN A 419 -29.82 2.25 11.63
N ALA A 420 -30.36 1.33 10.81
CA ALA A 420 -29.83 -0.03 10.68
C ALA A 420 -28.43 -0.08 10.03
N CYS A 421 -28.13 0.80 9.07
CA CYS A 421 -26.77 0.94 8.54
C CYS A 421 -25.82 1.55 9.57
N ASN A 422 -26.25 2.61 10.24
CA ASN A 422 -25.48 3.26 11.30
C ASN A 422 -25.17 2.28 12.45
N ASP A 423 -26.15 1.51 12.93
CA ASP A 423 -25.96 0.52 13.99
C ASP A 423 -25.01 -0.62 13.57
N THR A 424 -25.09 -1.06 12.30
CA THR A 424 -24.18 -2.10 11.74
C THR A 424 -22.74 -1.58 11.65
N PHE A 425 -22.54 -0.39 11.07
CA PHE A 425 -21.22 0.23 10.95
C PHE A 425 -20.59 0.54 12.31
N ASN A 426 -21.38 1.07 13.26
CA ASN A 426 -20.93 1.24 14.64
C ASN A 426 -20.57 -0.10 15.30
N ARG A 427 -21.25 -1.21 14.99
CA ARG A 427 -20.86 -2.53 15.50
C ARG A 427 -19.49 -2.96 14.94
N VAL A 428 -19.26 -2.81 13.64
CA VAL A 428 -17.95 -3.08 13.01
C VAL A 428 -16.85 -2.26 13.70
N PHE A 429 -17.03 -0.96 13.84
CA PHE A 429 -16.04 -0.07 14.49
C PHE A 429 -15.78 -0.43 15.96
N ASN A 430 -16.82 -0.81 16.72
CA ASN A 430 -16.67 -1.24 18.12
C ASN A 430 -16.03 -2.63 18.28
N GLU A 431 -16.16 -3.54 17.30
CA GLU A 431 -15.51 -4.85 17.32
C GLU A 431 -14.04 -4.78 16.86
N MET A 432 -13.71 -3.92 15.89
CA MET A 432 -12.32 -3.60 15.53
C MET A 432 -11.57 -2.88 16.66
N GLY A 433 -12.25 -1.95 17.34
CA GLY A 433 -11.68 -1.14 18.41
C GLY A 433 -11.00 0.15 17.91
N ALA A 434 -10.92 1.16 18.79
CA ALA A 434 -10.44 2.50 18.43
C ALA A 434 -8.92 2.60 18.22
N ASP A 435 -8.16 1.56 18.57
CA ASP A 435 -6.70 1.50 18.44
C ASP A 435 -6.26 0.70 17.17
N VAL A 436 -7.19 0.39 16.26
CA VAL A 436 -6.96 -0.30 14.98
C VAL A 436 -7.40 0.60 13.83
N ALA A 437 -6.53 0.77 12.83
CA ALA A 437 -6.82 1.56 11.63
C ALA A 437 -7.51 0.69 10.55
N LYS A 438 -8.36 1.28 9.70
CA LYS A 438 -8.95 0.54 8.56
C LYS A 438 -7.98 0.44 7.38
N ASP A 439 -7.16 1.47 7.21
CA ASP A 439 -6.09 1.59 6.21
C ASP A 439 -4.93 0.61 6.44
N ASP A 440 -4.67 0.21 7.70
CA ASP A 440 -3.72 -0.86 8.07
C ASP A 440 -4.19 -1.58 9.35
N LEU A 441 -4.61 -2.85 9.22
CA LEU A 441 -5.09 -3.66 10.35
C LEU A 441 -4.01 -4.06 11.37
N LEU A 442 -2.72 -3.95 11.03
CA LEU A 442 -1.60 -4.44 11.84
C LEU A 442 -0.65 -3.34 12.35
N SER A 443 -0.74 -2.14 11.78
CA SER A 443 0.02 -0.98 12.22
C SER A 443 -0.35 -0.55 13.66
N PRO A 444 0.63 -0.28 14.53
CA PRO A 444 0.36 0.34 15.82
C PRO A 444 -0.01 1.82 15.63
N ILE A 445 -1.12 2.28 16.21
CA ILE A 445 -1.45 3.71 16.23
C ILE A 445 -0.34 4.56 16.87
N CYS A 446 -0.27 5.85 16.49
CA CYS A 446 0.63 6.83 17.12
C CYS A 446 0.19 7.16 18.57
N ALA A 447 0.55 6.28 19.52
CA ALA A 447 0.43 6.58 20.93
C ALA A 447 1.34 7.77 21.30
N SER A 448 0.88 8.67 22.17
CA SER A 448 1.53 9.95 22.50
C SER A 448 3.07 9.85 22.59
N SER A 449 3.76 10.76 21.92
CA SER A 449 5.19 10.76 21.49
C SER A 449 6.29 10.27 22.46
N ASN A 450 5.99 10.03 23.73
CA ASN A 450 6.89 9.39 24.70
C ASN A 450 6.82 7.84 24.69
N LEU A 451 5.87 7.21 23.98
CA LEU A 451 5.61 5.76 24.05
C LEU A 451 6.09 4.96 22.82
N VAL A 452 6.16 5.54 21.63
CA VAL A 452 6.50 4.82 20.36
C VAL A 452 8.03 4.61 20.20
N GLN A 453 8.83 4.93 21.21
CA GLN A 453 10.30 4.98 21.19
C GLN A 453 11.03 3.61 21.07
N GLN A 454 10.37 2.53 20.62
CA GLN A 454 10.93 1.17 20.59
C GLN A 454 10.66 0.32 19.33
N ARG A 455 10.23 0.90 18.20
CA ARG A 455 10.31 0.21 16.90
C ARG A 455 10.93 1.10 15.83
N GLY A 456 12.04 0.65 15.24
CA GLY A 456 12.49 1.10 13.92
C GLY A 456 11.69 0.35 12.85
N SER A 457 10.37 0.54 12.84
CA SER A 457 9.47 -0.12 11.91
C SER A 457 9.54 0.50 10.52
N ILE A 458 9.24 -0.33 9.52
CA ILE A 458 8.70 0.14 8.25
C ILE A 458 7.27 0.61 8.54
N GLY A 459 6.87 1.77 8.03
CA GLY A 459 5.71 2.50 8.55
C GLY A 459 6.03 3.16 9.90
N ASP A 460 6.05 4.49 9.91
CA ASP A 460 6.12 5.30 11.13
C ASP A 460 4.73 5.92 11.35
N PRO A 461 3.92 5.43 12.29
CA PRO A 461 2.53 5.85 12.45
C PRO A 461 2.41 7.32 12.88
N CYS A 462 3.49 7.93 13.35
CA CYS A 462 3.52 9.34 13.74
C CYS A 462 4.01 10.25 12.60
N ILE A 463 4.31 9.73 11.40
CA ILE A 463 4.71 10.54 10.23
C ILE A 463 3.66 11.61 9.90
N GLY A 464 2.38 11.31 10.09
CA GLY A 464 1.27 12.20 9.77
C GLY A 464 1.34 13.54 10.51
N GLU A 465 1.56 13.50 11.84
CA GLU A 465 1.75 14.72 12.64
C GLU A 465 2.96 15.53 12.17
N ARG A 466 4.04 14.85 11.76
CA ARG A 466 5.27 15.50 11.28
C ARG A 466 5.10 16.14 9.91
N ILE A 467 4.39 15.51 8.97
CA ILE A 467 4.03 16.10 7.66
C ILE A 467 3.13 17.33 7.85
N PHE A 468 2.05 17.21 8.64
CA PHE A 468 1.16 18.33 8.92
C PHE A 468 1.90 19.51 9.56
N THR A 469 2.76 19.24 10.54
CA THR A 469 3.59 20.26 11.20
C THR A 469 4.58 20.89 10.23
N TYR A 470 5.22 20.08 9.39
CA TYR A 470 6.23 20.52 8.42
C TYR A 470 5.63 21.42 7.33
N LEU A 471 4.57 20.96 6.65
CA LEU A 471 3.93 21.69 5.54
C LEU A 471 3.16 22.94 6.00
N ASN A 472 2.84 23.08 7.30
CA ASN A 472 2.27 24.31 7.87
C ASN A 472 3.31 25.32 8.40
N ARG A 473 4.61 25.06 8.28
CA ARG A 473 5.63 26.05 8.63
C ARG A 473 5.71 27.17 7.56
N PRO A 474 5.74 28.45 7.94
CA PRO A 474 5.86 29.56 6.97
C PRO A 474 7.16 29.57 6.16
N ASP A 475 8.27 29.03 6.68
CA ASP A 475 9.52 28.91 5.91
C ASP A 475 9.46 27.78 4.88
N VAL A 476 8.78 26.68 5.20
CA VAL A 476 8.52 25.56 4.27
C VAL A 476 7.56 25.98 3.16
N GLN A 477 6.43 26.61 3.49
CA GLN A 477 5.48 27.10 2.48
C GLN A 477 6.13 28.11 1.53
N LYS A 478 6.97 29.01 2.06
CA LYS A 478 7.76 29.93 1.24
C LYS A 478 8.76 29.23 0.33
N ALA A 479 9.46 28.20 0.81
CA ALA A 479 10.39 27.42 -0.01
C ALA A 479 9.68 26.56 -1.06
N LEU A 480 8.45 26.11 -0.77
CA LEU A 480 7.56 25.41 -1.69
C LEU A 480 6.77 26.35 -2.62
N HIS A 481 6.98 27.67 -2.59
CA HIS A 481 6.24 28.64 -3.40
C HIS A 481 4.70 28.49 -3.27
N ALA A 482 4.27 28.01 -2.10
CA ALA A 482 2.90 27.62 -1.77
C ALA A 482 2.20 28.73 -0.97
N ASN A 483 0.86 28.64 -0.87
CA ASN A 483 0.04 29.58 -0.09
C ASN A 483 0.22 31.07 -0.50
N THR A 484 0.57 31.31 -1.76
CA THR A 484 0.90 32.65 -2.30
C THR A 484 -0.26 33.64 -2.27
N THR A 485 -1.50 33.12 -2.16
CA THR A 485 -2.73 33.90 -2.06
C THR A 485 -3.18 34.19 -0.62
N ASN A 486 -2.53 33.63 0.40
CA ASN A 486 -2.99 33.60 1.80
C ASN A 486 -4.36 32.88 1.93
N LEU A 487 -4.32 31.56 1.79
CA LEU A 487 -5.48 30.68 1.90
C LEU A 487 -6.17 30.83 3.27
N PRO A 488 -7.51 30.71 3.33
CA PRO A 488 -8.26 30.88 4.58
C PRO A 488 -8.18 29.68 5.53
N HIS A 489 -7.32 28.70 5.23
CA HIS A 489 -7.13 27.45 5.97
C HIS A 489 -5.63 27.09 6.03
N GLN A 490 -5.28 26.29 7.03
CA GLN A 490 -4.01 25.56 7.07
C GLN A 490 -4.04 24.40 6.06
N TRP A 491 -2.87 23.98 5.58
CA TRP A 491 -2.74 22.75 4.81
C TRP A 491 -3.14 21.56 5.68
N SER A 492 -3.83 20.56 5.12
CA SER A 492 -4.11 19.29 5.79
C SER A 492 -4.24 18.16 4.79
N PHE A 493 -4.14 16.92 5.28
CA PHE A 493 -4.20 15.67 4.51
C PHE A 493 -5.34 15.64 3.51
N CYS A 494 -6.58 15.85 3.98
CA CYS A 494 -7.76 15.82 3.12
C CYS A 494 -8.65 17.04 3.38
N GLN A 495 -8.94 17.79 2.32
CA GLN A 495 -9.68 19.05 2.35
C GLN A 495 -10.44 19.28 1.04
N GLY A 496 -11.51 20.07 1.11
CA GLY A 496 -12.31 20.45 -0.04
C GLY A 496 -13.71 19.86 -0.04
N SER A 497 -14.56 20.35 -0.94
CA SER A 497 -15.95 19.91 -1.10
C SER A 497 -16.12 19.26 -2.48
N LEU A 498 -15.64 18.02 -2.61
CA LEU A 498 -16.05 17.19 -3.73
C LEU A 498 -17.46 16.67 -3.45
N SER A 499 -18.39 16.93 -4.36
CA SER A 499 -19.68 16.24 -4.36
C SER A 499 -19.46 14.89 -5.04
N LEU A 500 -19.32 13.80 -4.25
CA LEU A 500 -19.10 12.45 -4.78
C LEU A 500 -20.21 12.07 -5.78
N SER A 501 -19.85 11.88 -7.04
CA SER A 501 -20.79 11.45 -8.06
C SER A 501 -20.84 9.92 -8.13
N LEU A 502 -21.44 9.29 -7.13
CA LEU A 502 -21.67 7.83 -7.07
C LEU A 502 -22.54 7.28 -8.23
N SER A 503 -22.98 8.14 -9.16
CA SER A 503 -23.68 7.79 -10.40
C SER A 503 -22.78 7.50 -11.60
N LEU A 504 -21.45 7.71 -11.53
CA LEU A 504 -20.50 7.32 -12.58
C LEU A 504 -20.08 5.84 -12.44
N CYS A 505 -21.08 4.97 -12.53
CA CYS A 505 -20.97 3.52 -12.34
C CYS A 505 -20.20 2.82 -13.48
N GLY A 506 -19.08 2.17 -13.14
CA GLY A 506 -18.44 1.02 -13.82
C GLY A 506 -17.87 1.21 -15.25
N MET A 507 -18.54 1.97 -16.12
CA MET A 507 -18.25 1.94 -17.56
C MET A 507 -17.00 2.73 -17.98
N GLU A 508 -16.48 3.63 -17.16
CA GLU A 508 -15.32 4.46 -17.55
C GLU A 508 -14.03 3.64 -17.65
N PHE A 509 -13.76 2.71 -16.72
CA PHE A 509 -12.52 1.93 -16.73
C PHE A 509 -12.54 0.79 -17.78
N THR A 510 -13.70 0.12 -17.95
CA THR A 510 -13.87 -0.87 -19.03
C THR A 510 -13.89 -0.23 -20.43
N CYS A 511 -14.31 1.04 -20.56
CA CYS A 511 -14.07 1.82 -21.78
C CYS A 511 -12.59 2.21 -21.92
N LEU A 512 -11.93 2.67 -20.85
CA LEU A 512 -10.52 3.08 -20.89
C LEU A 512 -9.62 1.96 -21.42
N MET A 513 -9.77 0.74 -20.90
CA MET A 513 -8.99 -0.43 -21.33
C MET A 513 -9.18 -0.80 -22.81
N LYS A 514 -10.22 -0.29 -23.48
CA LYS A 514 -10.45 -0.47 -24.93
C LYS A 514 -9.79 0.63 -25.79
N PHE A 515 -9.23 1.67 -25.17
CA PHE A 515 -8.57 2.79 -25.86
C PHE A 515 -7.12 3.06 -25.40
N VAL A 516 -6.75 2.68 -24.18
CA VAL A 516 -5.35 2.70 -23.72
C VAL A 516 -4.58 1.62 -24.46
N SER A 517 -3.71 2.03 -25.38
CA SER A 517 -2.76 1.15 -26.09
C SER A 517 -1.54 0.76 -25.24
N GLY A 518 -1.59 1.07 -23.94
CA GLY A 518 -0.51 0.95 -22.97
C GLY A 518 -0.72 -0.18 -21.97
N PHE A 519 0.26 -0.36 -21.09
CA PHE A 519 0.20 -1.34 -20.00
C PHE A 519 -0.54 -0.78 -18.78
N VAL A 520 -1.30 -1.61 -18.07
CA VAL A 520 -1.96 -1.24 -16.81
C VAL A 520 -1.56 -2.22 -15.70
N ILE A 521 -1.10 -1.70 -14.56
CA ILE A 521 -0.91 -2.47 -13.33
C ILE A 521 -1.90 -1.99 -12.26
N ILE A 522 -2.59 -2.94 -11.66
CA ILE A 522 -3.46 -2.72 -10.49
C ILE A 522 -2.83 -3.47 -9.34
N TYR A 523 -2.53 -2.78 -8.25
CA TYR A 523 -1.91 -3.38 -7.08
C TYR A 523 -2.67 -3.11 -5.79
N SER A 524 -2.62 -4.05 -4.86
CA SER A 524 -3.26 -3.94 -3.53
C SER A 524 -2.28 -4.37 -2.44
N GLY A 525 -2.15 -3.59 -1.37
CA GLY A 525 -1.61 -4.09 -0.12
C GLY A 525 -2.50 -5.17 0.50
N ASP A 526 -1.91 -6.15 1.17
CA ASP A 526 -2.65 -7.28 1.77
C ASP A 526 -3.28 -7.02 3.15
N GLN A 527 -3.05 -5.85 3.77
CA GLN A 527 -3.59 -5.45 5.09
C GLN A 527 -4.64 -4.31 5.03
N ASP A 528 -5.01 -3.85 3.83
CA ASP A 528 -6.02 -2.80 3.64
C ASP A 528 -7.45 -3.32 3.81
N SER A 529 -8.22 -2.71 4.72
CA SER A 529 -9.66 -2.99 4.90
C SER A 529 -10.60 -1.87 4.42
N ILE A 530 -10.08 -0.76 3.89
CA ILE A 530 -10.86 0.28 3.19
C ILE A 530 -11.16 -0.19 1.75
N ILE A 531 -10.15 -0.70 1.05
CA ILE A 531 -10.30 -1.24 -0.32
C ILE A 531 -9.60 -2.61 -0.40
N PRO A 532 -10.24 -3.67 0.15
CA PRO A 532 -9.59 -4.97 0.29
C PRO A 532 -9.18 -5.58 -1.05
N LEU A 533 -7.98 -6.19 -1.05
CA LEU A 533 -7.39 -6.83 -2.23
C LEU A 533 -8.33 -7.83 -2.91
N THR A 534 -9.19 -8.50 -2.14
CA THR A 534 -10.18 -9.47 -2.62
C THR A 534 -11.18 -8.84 -3.58
N GLN A 535 -11.61 -7.61 -3.29
CA GLN A 535 -12.53 -6.84 -4.12
C GLN A 535 -11.82 -6.28 -5.35
N THR A 536 -10.61 -5.73 -5.18
CA THR A 536 -9.76 -5.28 -6.31
C THR A 536 -9.49 -6.42 -7.28
N ARG A 537 -9.24 -7.64 -6.78
CA ARG A 537 -9.05 -8.84 -7.60
C ARG A 537 -10.30 -9.21 -8.39
N ILE A 538 -11.47 -9.22 -7.74
CA ILE A 538 -12.76 -9.51 -8.40
C ILE A 538 -13.00 -8.51 -9.56
N ILE A 539 -12.78 -7.22 -9.32
CA ILE A 539 -12.94 -6.18 -10.34
C ILE A 539 -11.93 -6.40 -11.48
N THR A 540 -10.66 -6.66 -11.16
CA THR A 540 -9.61 -6.87 -12.18
C THR A 540 -9.86 -8.13 -13.02
N ASN A 541 -10.33 -9.21 -12.39
CA ASN A 541 -10.72 -10.45 -13.05
C ASN A 541 -11.99 -10.29 -13.90
N ASN A 542 -12.88 -9.36 -13.59
CA ASN A 542 -14.05 -9.05 -14.42
C ASN A 542 -13.66 -8.15 -15.60
N LEU A 543 -12.88 -7.09 -15.35
CA LEU A 543 -12.31 -6.20 -16.36
C LEU A 543 -11.57 -6.99 -17.46
N ALA A 544 -10.70 -7.94 -17.07
CA ALA A 544 -9.98 -8.79 -18.03
C ALA A 544 -10.93 -9.54 -18.98
N LYS A 545 -12.06 -10.06 -18.48
CA LYS A 545 -13.09 -10.74 -19.29
C LYS A 545 -13.83 -9.75 -20.19
N ASP A 546 -14.21 -8.59 -19.68
CA ASP A 546 -14.97 -7.54 -20.39
C ASP A 546 -14.19 -6.88 -21.55
N VAL A 547 -12.85 -7.04 -21.56
CA VAL A 547 -11.95 -6.65 -22.65
C VAL A 547 -11.30 -7.83 -23.37
N GLU A 548 -11.83 -9.05 -23.19
CA GLU A 548 -11.40 -10.28 -23.88
C GLU A 548 -9.91 -10.66 -23.70
N LEU A 549 -9.27 -10.17 -22.62
CA LEU A 549 -7.90 -10.53 -22.26
C LEU A 549 -7.84 -11.92 -21.63
N ILE A 550 -6.85 -12.72 -22.03
CA ILE A 550 -6.60 -14.05 -21.46
C ILE A 550 -5.44 -14.02 -20.46
N PRO A 551 -5.49 -14.81 -19.37
CA PRO A 551 -4.37 -14.93 -18.45
C PRO A 551 -3.17 -15.55 -19.17
N PHE A 552 -2.04 -14.84 -19.18
CA PHE A 552 -0.77 -15.30 -19.75
C PHE A 552 0.14 -15.96 -18.72
N THR A 553 -0.04 -15.63 -17.44
CA THR A 553 0.59 -16.35 -16.33
C THR A 553 -0.47 -17.06 -15.48
N THR A 554 -0.06 -18.11 -14.78
CA THR A 554 -0.74 -18.51 -13.55
C THR A 554 -0.69 -17.37 -12.53
N TYR A 555 -1.56 -17.43 -11.52
CA TYR A 555 -1.37 -16.67 -10.30
C TYR A 555 -0.17 -17.27 -9.56
N ALA A 556 0.83 -16.45 -9.20
CA ALA A 556 2.11 -16.94 -8.69
C ALA A 556 2.85 -15.86 -7.89
N PRO A 557 3.74 -16.22 -6.95
CA PRO A 557 4.51 -15.27 -6.15
C PRO A 557 5.51 -14.48 -7.00
N TRP A 558 5.68 -13.19 -6.67
CA TRP A 558 6.74 -12.32 -7.19
C TRP A 558 7.65 -11.86 -6.04
N TYR A 559 8.88 -11.46 -6.35
CA TYR A 559 9.96 -11.34 -5.38
C TYR A 559 10.52 -9.91 -5.25
N ASP A 560 10.73 -9.45 -4.01
CA ASP A 560 11.68 -8.36 -3.72
C ASP A 560 12.99 -8.96 -3.20
N LYS A 561 14.06 -8.79 -3.99
CA LYS A 561 15.43 -9.31 -3.79
C LYS A 561 15.53 -10.84 -3.68
N LYS A 562 14.99 -11.42 -2.62
CA LYS A 562 14.97 -12.86 -2.31
C LYS A 562 13.74 -13.31 -1.51
N GLN A 563 12.89 -12.40 -1.03
CA GLN A 563 11.64 -12.75 -0.35
C GLN A 563 10.47 -12.60 -1.32
N VAL A 564 9.39 -13.36 -1.11
CA VAL A 564 8.10 -13.09 -1.76
C VAL A 564 7.65 -11.69 -1.36
N GLY A 565 7.59 -10.79 -2.34
CA GLY A 565 7.09 -9.42 -2.20
C GLY A 565 5.57 -9.31 -2.37
N GLY A 566 4.94 -10.38 -2.86
CA GLY A 566 3.50 -10.53 -3.03
C GLY A 566 3.20 -11.56 -4.13
N TRP A 567 1.97 -11.56 -4.65
CA TRP A 567 1.52 -12.47 -5.69
C TRP A 567 1.00 -11.70 -6.90
N SER A 568 1.06 -12.27 -8.10
CA SER A 568 0.66 -11.56 -9.32
C SER A 568 0.20 -12.47 -10.45
N GLN A 569 -0.70 -11.92 -11.27
CA GLN A 569 -1.17 -12.52 -12.52
C GLN A 569 -1.25 -11.48 -13.64
N SER A 570 -0.71 -11.82 -14.80
CA SER A 570 -0.71 -10.98 -15.99
C SER A 570 -1.71 -11.48 -17.04
N PHE A 571 -2.45 -10.55 -17.64
CA PHE A 571 -3.45 -10.78 -18.68
C PHE A 571 -3.07 -10.02 -19.97
N GLY A 572 -3.35 -10.62 -21.12
CA GLY A 572 -2.90 -10.09 -22.40
C GLY A 572 -3.65 -10.63 -23.61
N GLY A 573 -3.16 -10.24 -24.78
CA GLY A 573 -3.73 -10.60 -26.08
C GLY A 573 -2.66 -10.83 -27.15
N LEU A 574 -3.08 -11.38 -28.30
CA LEU A 574 -2.21 -11.60 -29.46
C LEU A 574 -2.22 -10.39 -30.38
N THR A 575 -1.12 -9.63 -30.40
CA THR A 575 -0.93 -8.44 -31.23
C THR A 575 0.23 -8.69 -32.19
N GLU A 576 -0.04 -8.62 -33.50
CA GLU A 576 0.92 -8.95 -34.57
C GLU A 576 1.59 -10.33 -34.43
N GLY A 577 0.89 -11.30 -33.82
CA GLY A 577 1.40 -12.66 -33.56
C GLY A 577 2.34 -12.76 -32.36
N LYS A 578 2.44 -11.73 -31.52
CA LYS A 578 3.15 -11.73 -30.24
C LYS A 578 2.17 -11.66 -29.08
N ASN A 579 2.50 -12.31 -27.97
CA ASN A 579 1.83 -12.10 -26.70
C ASN A 579 2.19 -10.69 -26.17
N VAL A 580 1.20 -9.84 -25.96
CA VAL A 580 1.36 -8.51 -25.33
C VAL A 580 0.54 -8.49 -24.04
N THR A 581 1.21 -8.25 -22.90
CA THR A 581 0.54 -8.03 -21.61
C THR A 581 -0.08 -6.64 -21.61
N TYR A 582 -1.39 -6.57 -21.35
CA TYR A 582 -2.13 -5.30 -21.25
C TYR A 582 -2.50 -4.95 -19.82
N LEU A 583 -2.66 -5.97 -18.97
CA LEU A 583 -3.11 -5.81 -17.59
C LEU A 583 -2.29 -6.73 -16.66
N THR A 584 -1.98 -6.28 -15.45
CA THR A 584 -1.44 -7.14 -14.38
C THR A 584 -2.07 -6.76 -13.06
N TYR A 585 -2.55 -7.78 -12.35
CA TYR A 585 -2.94 -7.68 -10.95
C TYR A 585 -1.76 -8.11 -10.07
N ALA A 586 -1.50 -7.39 -8.98
CA ALA A 586 -0.51 -7.75 -7.99
C ALA A 586 -1.00 -7.47 -6.55
N THR A 587 -0.77 -8.40 -5.63
CA THR A 587 -0.75 -8.08 -4.19
C THR A 587 0.66 -7.65 -3.78
N VAL A 588 0.75 -6.89 -2.69
CA VAL A 588 2.01 -6.53 -2.03
C VAL A 588 1.94 -7.01 -0.58
N ARG A 589 2.83 -7.94 -0.23
CA ARG A 589 2.82 -8.71 1.02
C ARG A 589 3.29 -7.85 2.19
N GLY A 590 2.48 -7.79 3.25
CA GLY A 590 2.74 -6.95 4.43
C GLY A 590 2.60 -5.45 4.14
N ALA A 591 1.76 -5.08 3.17
CA ALA A 591 1.49 -3.70 2.80
C ALA A 591 0.01 -3.37 3.04
N ALA A 592 -0.31 -2.10 3.24
CA ALA A 592 -1.66 -1.66 3.58
C ALA A 592 -2.25 -0.73 2.50
N HIS A 593 -3.11 0.24 2.84
CA HIS A 593 -3.70 1.17 1.87
C HIS A 593 -2.61 2.00 1.16
N GLU A 594 -1.79 2.73 1.94
CA GLU A 594 -0.58 3.41 1.46
C GLU A 594 0.56 2.39 1.28
N VAL A 595 0.50 1.59 0.20
CA VAL A 595 1.49 0.52 -0.11
C VAL A 595 2.94 0.99 -0.08
N PRO A 596 3.33 2.16 -0.63
CA PRO A 596 4.72 2.59 -0.64
C PRO A 596 5.19 3.15 0.72
N PHE A 597 4.29 3.57 1.61
CA PHE A 597 4.62 3.91 3.00
C PHE A 597 4.87 2.66 3.86
N THR A 598 4.00 1.66 3.72
CA THR A 598 3.99 0.42 4.52
C THR A 598 4.94 -0.67 4.01
N SER A 599 5.23 -0.69 2.70
CA SER A 599 6.16 -1.64 2.06
C SER A 599 6.98 -0.98 0.94
N PRO A 600 7.78 0.06 1.26
CA PRO A 600 8.51 0.89 0.29
C PRO A 600 9.49 0.11 -0.60
N SER A 601 10.08 -0.97 -0.08
CA SER A 601 11.03 -1.79 -0.83
C SER A 601 10.33 -2.58 -1.94
N GLN A 602 9.25 -3.28 -1.59
CA GLN A 602 8.39 -4.00 -2.52
C GLN A 602 7.76 -3.01 -3.52
N ALA A 603 7.28 -1.85 -3.05
CA ALA A 603 6.69 -0.81 -3.89
C ALA A 603 7.68 -0.24 -4.93
N LEU A 604 8.94 0.01 -4.58
CA LEU A 604 9.95 0.45 -5.55
C LEU A 604 10.29 -0.66 -6.57
N THR A 605 10.34 -1.93 -6.16
CA THR A 605 10.56 -3.06 -7.08
C THR A 605 9.38 -3.24 -8.05
N LEU A 606 8.14 -3.04 -7.58
CA LEU A 606 6.93 -3.00 -8.41
C LEU A 606 6.97 -1.81 -9.38
N PHE A 607 7.28 -0.60 -8.90
CA PHE A 607 7.36 0.61 -9.71
C PHE A 607 8.46 0.52 -10.79
N ARG A 608 9.64 0.00 -10.46
CA ARG A 608 10.72 -0.25 -11.43
C ARG A 608 10.27 -1.20 -12.54
N SER A 609 9.53 -2.25 -12.20
CA SER A 609 9.01 -3.22 -13.17
C SER A 609 7.99 -2.56 -14.12
N PHE A 610 7.06 -1.77 -13.54
CA PHE A 610 6.07 -0.98 -14.27
C PHE A 610 6.70 0.04 -15.24
N ILE A 611 7.68 0.82 -14.77
CA ILE A 611 8.39 1.82 -15.58
C ILE A 611 9.17 1.17 -16.73
N ASN A 612 9.81 0.02 -16.49
CA ASN A 612 10.54 -0.72 -17.53
C ASN A 612 9.64 -1.51 -18.48
N GLY A 613 8.33 -1.61 -18.22
CA GLY A 613 7.42 -2.48 -18.95
C GLY A 613 7.75 -3.97 -18.81
N SER A 614 8.42 -4.38 -17.72
CA SER A 614 8.82 -5.76 -17.46
C SER A 614 7.80 -6.49 -16.60
N ALA A 615 7.86 -7.82 -16.61
CA ALA A 615 7.18 -8.62 -15.59
C ALA A 615 7.75 -8.32 -14.19
N LEU A 616 6.95 -8.61 -13.14
CA LEU A 616 7.43 -8.60 -11.76
C LEU A 616 8.39 -9.78 -11.52
N PRO A 617 9.47 -9.62 -10.73
CA PRO A 617 10.52 -10.65 -10.61
C PRO A 617 10.01 -11.99 -10.08
N ARG A 618 10.49 -13.08 -10.67
CA ARG A 618 10.22 -14.47 -10.31
C ARG A 618 11.47 -15.09 -9.64
N PRO A 619 11.41 -16.32 -9.06
CA PRO A 619 12.48 -16.85 -8.20
C PRO A 619 13.89 -17.02 -8.82
N ASN A 620 14.04 -16.86 -10.14
CA ASN A 620 15.26 -17.17 -10.89
C ASN A 620 15.76 -16.00 -11.78
N ASP A 621 15.19 -14.79 -11.61
CA ASP A 621 15.48 -13.61 -12.44
C ASP A 621 16.68 -12.78 -11.93
#